data_AF-A0AAU6DC27-F1
#
_entry.id   AF-A0AAU6DC27-F1
#
_cell.length_a   1.000
_cell.length_b   1.000
_cell.length_c   1.000
_cell.angle_alpha   90.00
_cell.angle_beta   90.00
_cell.angle_gamma   90.00
#
_symmetry.space_group_name_H-M   'P 1'
#
loop_
_entity.id
_entity.type
_entity.pdbx_description
1 polymer ?
#
loop_
_entity_poly.entity_id
_entity_poly.type
_entity_poly.pdbx_seq_one_letter_code
_entity_poly.pdbx_strand_id
1 'polypeptide(L)'
;MTAYVYDRLVSEEEYRQRVRRHRPSSLLPLIAAAAARYNRPDRPQPWLDSPYKKYTPWALADAARVCLAYGTEHQRSNASEDDLFQILAAYSSLKDPTLFSADDPAVRLRDFMMRMSGEQMAWQAPEFHSLARTAALYLHTLFPTHRRPRFIKPGWEAEIFGCSLSDYVGTAQLMWAAALTCAGRFDPEAIFGSADGQRFAATVGQHTVEQVAGRHFTIDTATFKKAEQRSVTSQQRLAGASTGLYRRFAYNPLAGRPAVTGCGPGLLCPSPSLVWRKATPPGIYHTGREHFGPDFLQETGYLFEEYIGRQLRLIPHTHVLGEITYTKGKNELQSVDWLVVFDDLVLLVEVKSMMPTESSRLGLERGVAETDAKLTRAYRQINRTSALIDQRHPAFTDIPSDRPRQALVVTLEPFPVPNAHLPHLDLPTPDIPTAVTSSQEIERLVTLADITPSALLLERAADPERSTWAINECLTSHSFGRNRVLDQGWASFPWAAGKQLAPAQAP
;
A
#
# COMPACT_ATOMS: atom_id res chain seq x y z
N MET A 1 21.59 -29.28 -5.44
CA MET A 1 21.88 -27.84 -5.66
C MET A 1 21.46 -27.08 -4.42
N THR A 2 22.38 -26.34 -3.82
CA THR A 2 22.31 -25.77 -2.47
C THR A 2 21.27 -24.65 -2.35
N ALA A 3 20.45 -24.70 -1.29
CA ALA A 3 19.49 -23.65 -0.95
C ALA A 3 20.17 -22.30 -0.59
N TYR A 4 21.48 -22.35 -0.29
CA TYR A 4 22.33 -21.21 0.01
C TYR A 4 23.38 -21.06 -1.09
N VAL A 5 23.22 -20.02 -1.92
CA VAL A 5 24.25 -19.58 -2.89
C VAL A 5 25.34 -18.78 -2.17
N TYR A 6 25.03 -18.24 -0.99
CA TYR A 6 25.92 -17.44 -0.17
C TYR A 6 25.89 -17.92 1.28
N ASP A 7 27.07 -18.20 1.82
CA ASP A 7 27.28 -18.51 3.24
C ASP A 7 27.69 -17.26 4.05
N ARG A 8 27.66 -16.08 3.42
CA ARG A 8 28.01 -14.79 4.03
C ARG A 8 27.09 -13.67 3.57
N LEU A 9 27.12 -12.56 4.31
CA LEU A 9 26.45 -11.33 3.92
C LEU A 9 27.13 -10.69 2.69
N VAL A 10 26.30 -10.09 1.83
CA VAL A 10 26.68 -9.39 0.60
C VAL A 10 26.62 -7.88 0.86
N SER A 11 27.63 -7.15 0.39
CA SER A 11 27.61 -5.68 0.45
C SER A 11 26.81 -5.08 -0.70
N GLU A 12 26.29 -3.87 -0.52
CA GLU A 12 25.59 -3.15 -1.59
C GLU A 12 26.45 -2.99 -2.85
N GLU A 13 27.75 -2.73 -2.70
CA GLU A 13 28.66 -2.61 -3.83
C GLU A 13 28.84 -3.96 -4.54
N GLU A 14 28.99 -5.07 -3.82
CA GLU A 14 29.08 -6.39 -4.44
C GLU A 14 27.82 -6.73 -5.23
N TYR A 15 26.64 -6.48 -4.66
CA TYR A 15 25.36 -6.68 -5.33
C TYR A 15 25.24 -5.82 -6.59
N ARG A 16 25.56 -4.52 -6.51
CA ARG A 16 25.57 -3.62 -7.67
C ARG A 16 26.54 -4.10 -8.74
N GLN A 17 27.74 -4.53 -8.38
CA GLN A 17 28.72 -5.05 -9.33
C GLN A 17 28.21 -6.31 -10.05
N ARG A 18 27.49 -7.20 -9.35
CA ARG A 18 26.86 -8.37 -9.97
C ARG A 18 25.83 -7.97 -11.03
N VAL A 19 24.92 -7.07 -10.70
CA VAL A 19 23.93 -6.55 -11.68
C VAL A 19 24.64 -5.88 -12.87
N ARG A 20 25.68 -5.08 -12.61
CA ARG A 20 26.43 -4.33 -13.62
C ARG A 20 27.25 -5.19 -14.58
N ARG A 21 27.45 -6.48 -14.32
CA ARG A 21 28.16 -7.40 -15.23
C ARG A 21 27.40 -7.68 -16.52
N HIS A 22 26.09 -7.47 -16.50
CA HIS A 22 25.22 -7.81 -17.62
C HIS A 22 24.72 -6.56 -18.36
N ARG A 23 24.46 -6.71 -19.66
CA ARG A 23 23.85 -5.68 -20.49
C ARG A 23 22.41 -5.42 -20.04
N PRO A 24 21.99 -4.17 -19.79
CA PRO A 24 20.60 -3.84 -19.48
C PRO A 24 19.60 -4.38 -20.51
N SER A 25 19.94 -4.30 -21.80
CA SER A 25 19.16 -4.87 -22.91
C SER A 25 18.89 -6.37 -22.80
N SER A 26 19.71 -7.12 -22.05
CA SER A 26 19.53 -8.55 -21.79
C SER A 26 18.89 -8.83 -20.42
N LEU A 27 19.31 -8.10 -19.38
CA LEU A 27 18.90 -8.37 -18.00
C LEU A 27 17.50 -7.83 -17.69
N LEU A 28 17.13 -6.64 -18.19
CA LEU A 28 15.81 -6.06 -17.91
C LEU A 28 14.66 -6.92 -18.48
N PRO A 29 14.71 -7.39 -19.75
CA PRO A 29 13.69 -8.29 -20.25
C PRO A 29 13.60 -9.60 -19.46
N LEU A 30 14.74 -10.13 -19.00
CA LEU A 30 14.78 -11.34 -18.18
C LEU A 30 14.11 -11.13 -16.81
N ILE A 31 14.37 -9.99 -16.16
CA ILE A 31 13.70 -9.59 -14.92
C ILE A 31 12.18 -9.48 -15.13
N ALA A 32 11.75 -8.79 -16.19
CA ALA A 32 10.34 -8.58 -16.50
C ALA A 32 9.61 -9.90 -16.79
N ALA A 33 10.25 -10.79 -17.56
CA ALA A 33 9.73 -12.12 -17.84
C ALA A 33 9.61 -12.99 -16.59
N ALA A 34 10.61 -12.93 -15.69
CA ALA A 34 10.55 -13.63 -14.41
C ALA A 34 9.46 -13.07 -13.49
N ALA A 35 9.29 -11.74 -13.44
CA ALA A 35 8.22 -11.09 -12.70
C ALA A 35 6.85 -11.53 -13.19
N ALA A 36 6.63 -11.58 -14.51
CA ALA A 36 5.40 -12.08 -15.11
C ALA A 36 5.16 -13.57 -14.79
N ARG A 37 6.20 -14.41 -14.84
CA ARG A 37 6.13 -15.86 -14.58
C ARG A 37 5.68 -16.19 -13.16
N TYR A 38 6.20 -15.46 -12.17
CA TYR A 38 6.02 -15.76 -10.74
C TYR A 38 4.98 -14.87 -10.03
N ASN A 39 4.40 -13.89 -10.73
CA ASN A 39 3.35 -13.03 -10.20
C ASN A 39 1.97 -13.39 -10.78
N ARG A 40 1.46 -14.57 -10.44
CA ARG A 40 0.18 -15.06 -10.95
C ARG A 40 -1.01 -14.62 -10.08
N PRO A 41 -1.99 -13.87 -10.62
CA PRO A 41 -3.06 -13.27 -9.83
C PRO A 41 -4.15 -14.24 -9.37
N ASP A 42 -4.10 -15.50 -9.79
CA ASP A 42 -5.06 -16.54 -9.42
C ASP A 42 -4.82 -17.08 -7.99
N ARG A 43 -3.72 -16.69 -7.34
CA ARG A 43 -3.33 -17.17 -6.01
C ARG A 43 -2.83 -16.02 -5.12
N PRO A 44 -3.06 -16.08 -3.81
CA PRO A 44 -2.39 -15.16 -2.89
C PRO A 44 -0.89 -15.46 -2.86
N GLN A 45 -0.07 -14.42 -2.95
CA GLN A 45 1.40 -14.50 -2.82
C GLN A 45 2.07 -15.57 -3.73
N PRO A 46 1.80 -15.56 -5.05
CA PRO A 46 2.23 -16.61 -5.99
C PRO A 46 3.75 -16.76 -6.09
N TRP A 47 4.50 -15.72 -5.74
CA TRP A 47 5.95 -15.70 -5.74
C TRP A 47 6.59 -16.64 -4.69
N LEU A 48 5.80 -17.12 -3.71
CA LEU A 48 6.24 -18.16 -2.77
C LEU A 48 6.51 -19.51 -3.46
N ASP A 49 5.94 -19.74 -4.64
CA ASP A 49 6.18 -20.93 -5.46
C ASP A 49 7.44 -20.79 -6.35
N SER A 50 8.13 -19.64 -6.30
CA SER A 50 9.34 -19.43 -7.09
C SER A 50 10.52 -20.26 -6.59
N PRO A 51 11.50 -20.60 -7.47
CA PRO A 51 12.68 -21.34 -7.09
C PRO A 51 13.38 -20.73 -5.87
N TYR A 52 13.50 -21.54 -4.82
CA TYR A 52 14.10 -21.16 -3.54
C TYR A 52 13.50 -19.89 -2.89
N LYS A 53 12.28 -19.51 -3.29
CA LYS A 53 11.57 -18.30 -2.85
C LYS A 53 12.35 -17.00 -3.10
N LYS A 54 13.14 -16.95 -4.19
CA LYS A 54 14.03 -15.81 -4.50
C LYS A 54 13.45 -14.80 -5.49
N TYR A 55 12.47 -15.18 -6.30
CA TYR A 55 11.87 -14.29 -7.30
C TYR A 55 10.73 -13.48 -6.70
N THR A 56 11.06 -12.72 -5.65
CA THR A 56 10.09 -11.87 -4.98
C THR A 56 9.89 -10.56 -5.76
N PRO A 57 8.69 -9.96 -5.74
CA PRO A 57 8.41 -8.74 -6.48
C PRO A 57 9.33 -7.56 -6.11
N TRP A 58 9.72 -7.44 -4.83
CA TRP A 58 10.63 -6.41 -4.35
C TRP A 58 12.08 -6.63 -4.80
N ALA A 59 12.57 -7.87 -4.78
CA ALA A 59 13.92 -8.18 -5.24
C ALA A 59 14.07 -7.95 -6.77
N LEU A 60 13.05 -8.32 -7.54
CA LEU A 60 13.00 -8.08 -8.99
C LEU A 60 12.93 -6.57 -9.29
N ALA A 61 12.08 -5.82 -8.57
CA ALA A 61 12.00 -4.37 -8.72
C ALA A 61 13.32 -3.66 -8.36
N ASP A 62 14.05 -4.17 -7.37
CA ASP A 62 15.34 -3.64 -6.98
C ASP A 62 16.45 -3.98 -7.98
N ALA A 63 16.50 -5.22 -8.47
CA ALA A 63 17.41 -5.62 -9.54
C ALA A 63 17.21 -4.76 -10.80
N ALA A 64 15.96 -4.49 -11.17
CA ALA A 64 15.61 -3.57 -12.26
C ALA A 64 16.10 -2.15 -11.98
N ARG A 65 15.85 -1.62 -10.78
CA ARG A 65 16.33 -0.30 -10.34
C ARG A 65 17.85 -0.18 -10.47
N VAL A 66 18.60 -1.15 -9.97
CA VAL A 66 20.07 -1.16 -10.05
C VAL A 66 20.55 -1.25 -11.50
N CYS A 67 19.89 -2.08 -12.32
CA CYS A 67 20.21 -2.25 -13.73
C CYS A 67 20.01 -0.94 -14.51
N LEU A 68 18.88 -0.25 -14.30
CA LEU A 68 18.57 1.04 -14.94
C LEU A 68 19.49 2.16 -14.46
N ALA A 69 19.75 2.23 -13.15
CA ALA A 69 20.56 3.30 -12.56
C ALA A 69 22.04 3.20 -12.92
N TYR A 70 22.60 1.99 -12.90
CA TYR A 70 24.06 1.78 -12.90
C TYR A 70 24.58 0.87 -14.03
N GLY A 71 23.68 0.25 -14.79
CA GLY A 71 24.01 -0.60 -15.93
C GLY A 71 24.53 0.18 -17.14
N THR A 72 25.25 -0.55 -18.01
CA THR A 72 25.81 -0.06 -19.27
C THR A 72 25.79 -1.19 -20.31
N GLU A 73 25.57 -0.85 -21.58
CA GLU A 73 25.63 -1.81 -22.68
C GLU A 73 27.07 -2.21 -23.03
N HIS A 74 28.05 -1.36 -22.73
CA HIS A 74 29.43 -1.53 -23.19
C HIS A 74 30.22 -2.54 -22.34
N GLN A 75 30.91 -3.47 -23.00
CA GLN A 75 31.81 -4.45 -22.37
C GLN A 75 31.14 -5.28 -21.26
N ARG A 76 29.90 -5.71 -21.50
CA ARG A 76 29.10 -6.57 -20.62
C ARG A 76 28.62 -7.82 -21.33
N SER A 77 28.41 -8.90 -20.57
CA SER A 77 27.84 -10.16 -21.07
C SER A 77 26.31 -10.08 -21.12
N ASN A 78 25.69 -10.99 -21.87
CA ASN A 78 24.26 -11.21 -21.76
C ASN A 78 23.95 -11.91 -20.43
N ALA A 79 22.79 -11.62 -19.83
CA ALA A 79 22.29 -12.32 -18.65
C ALA A 79 21.61 -13.63 -19.03
N SER A 80 21.81 -14.67 -18.21
CA SER A 80 21.08 -15.94 -18.22
C SER A 80 20.13 -16.04 -17.02
N GLU A 81 19.22 -17.03 -17.01
CA GLU A 81 18.35 -17.30 -15.86
C GLU A 81 19.16 -17.57 -14.57
N ASP A 82 20.29 -18.27 -14.67
CA ASP A 82 21.20 -18.53 -13.55
C ASP A 82 21.84 -17.24 -13.01
N ASP A 83 22.19 -16.30 -13.89
CA ASP A 83 22.72 -14.99 -13.47
C ASP A 83 21.66 -14.20 -12.69
N LEU A 84 20.41 -14.19 -13.18
CA LEU A 84 19.30 -13.57 -12.46
C LEU A 84 19.08 -14.24 -11.10
N PHE A 85 19.08 -15.57 -11.04
CA PHE A 85 18.99 -16.30 -9.78
C PHE A 85 20.09 -15.88 -8.79
N GLN A 86 21.35 -15.80 -9.25
CA GLN A 86 22.46 -15.35 -8.42
C GLN A 86 22.31 -13.89 -7.95
N ILE A 87 21.80 -13.00 -8.79
CA ILE A 87 21.49 -11.60 -8.42
C ILE A 87 20.44 -11.56 -7.31
N LEU A 88 19.36 -12.34 -7.43
CA LEU A 88 18.28 -12.37 -6.44
C LEU A 88 18.69 -13.08 -5.13
N ALA A 89 19.56 -14.09 -5.24
CA ALA A 89 20.21 -14.68 -4.08
C ALA A 89 21.12 -13.68 -3.36
N ALA A 90 21.90 -12.89 -4.10
CA ALA A 90 22.73 -11.82 -3.55
C ALA A 90 21.88 -10.75 -2.84
N TYR A 91 20.76 -10.36 -3.43
CA TYR A 91 19.79 -9.46 -2.82
C TYR A 91 19.29 -9.98 -1.47
N SER A 92 18.92 -11.25 -1.41
CA SER A 92 18.44 -11.89 -0.16
C SER A 92 19.51 -11.94 0.93
N SER A 93 20.79 -11.91 0.55
CA SER A 93 21.94 -11.94 1.45
C SER A 93 22.51 -10.55 1.75
N LEU A 94 21.89 -9.47 1.30
CA LEU A 94 22.34 -8.10 1.56
C LEU A 94 22.34 -7.80 3.07
N LYS A 95 23.46 -7.23 3.54
CA LYS A 95 23.65 -6.81 4.93
C LYS A 95 22.61 -5.75 5.35
N ASP A 96 21.89 -5.99 6.45
CA ASP A 96 21.06 -4.96 7.08
C ASP A 96 21.95 -3.92 7.81
N PRO A 97 21.65 -2.61 7.67
CA PRO A 97 22.48 -1.55 8.24
C PRO A 97 22.54 -1.52 9.77
N THR A 98 21.49 -1.93 10.49
CA THR A 98 21.42 -1.75 11.95
C THR A 98 21.29 -3.05 12.75
N LEU A 99 21.00 -4.19 12.11
CA LEU A 99 20.85 -5.47 12.82
C LEU A 99 22.10 -5.87 13.64
N PHE A 100 23.28 -5.36 13.26
CA PHE A 100 24.57 -5.61 13.93
C PHE A 100 25.18 -4.35 14.56
N SER A 101 24.41 -3.27 14.78
CA SER A 101 24.90 -2.08 15.48
C SER A 101 25.04 -2.34 17.00
N ALA A 102 25.66 -1.39 17.71
CA ALA A 102 25.80 -1.43 19.18
C ALA A 102 24.53 -0.98 19.93
N ASP A 103 23.44 -0.68 19.21
CA ASP A 103 22.20 -0.18 19.80
C ASP A 103 21.46 -1.26 20.59
N ASP A 104 20.50 -0.82 21.40
CA ASP A 104 19.61 -1.70 22.17
C ASP A 104 18.96 -2.77 21.26
N PRO A 105 18.92 -4.06 21.65
CA PRO A 105 18.34 -5.13 20.84
C PRO A 105 16.90 -4.87 20.37
N ALA A 106 16.06 -4.27 21.21
CA ALA A 106 14.66 -4.02 20.88
C ALA A 106 14.54 -2.85 19.88
N VAL A 107 15.41 -1.83 19.99
CA VAL A 107 15.52 -0.76 18.98
C VAL A 107 15.98 -1.32 17.63
N ARG A 108 17.00 -2.19 17.62
CA ARG A 108 17.48 -2.83 16.37
C ARG A 108 16.38 -3.67 15.71
N LEU A 109 15.62 -4.44 16.50
CA LEU A 109 14.52 -5.24 16.00
C LEU A 109 13.40 -4.35 15.41
N ARG A 110 13.02 -3.26 16.09
CA ARG A 110 12.06 -2.26 15.58
C ARG A 110 12.48 -1.72 14.23
N ASP A 111 13.70 -1.22 14.12
CA ASP A 111 14.18 -0.56 12.92
C ASP A 111 14.32 -1.56 11.75
N PHE A 112 14.75 -2.79 12.05
CA PHE A 112 14.76 -3.89 11.10
C PHE A 112 13.34 -4.19 10.59
N MET A 113 12.37 -4.37 11.50
CA MET A 113 11.00 -4.69 11.14
C MET A 113 10.33 -3.56 10.35
N MET A 114 10.60 -2.29 10.68
CA MET A 114 10.17 -1.12 9.91
C MET A 114 10.63 -1.21 8.45
N ARG A 115 11.91 -1.49 8.23
CA ARG A 115 12.51 -1.61 6.90
C ARG A 115 11.96 -2.79 6.11
N MET A 116 11.97 -3.96 6.72
CA MET A 116 11.51 -5.19 6.07
C MET A 116 10.03 -5.11 5.72
N SER A 117 9.22 -4.57 6.62
CA SER A 117 7.78 -4.44 6.37
C SER A 117 7.48 -3.38 5.31
N GLY A 118 8.16 -2.23 5.36
CA GLY A 118 8.03 -1.19 4.33
C GLY A 118 8.45 -1.66 2.93
N GLU A 119 9.41 -2.58 2.86
CA GLU A 119 9.85 -3.21 1.62
C GLU A 119 8.91 -4.31 1.13
N GLN A 120 8.43 -5.19 2.02
CA GLN A 120 7.76 -6.43 1.63
C GLN A 120 6.24 -6.40 1.76
N MET A 121 5.68 -5.84 2.84
CA MET A 121 4.24 -5.94 3.12
C MET A 121 3.40 -5.19 2.08
N ALA A 122 3.96 -4.14 1.48
CA ALA A 122 3.31 -3.41 0.39
C ALA A 122 3.03 -4.27 -0.88
N TRP A 123 3.63 -5.46 -0.97
CA TRP A 123 3.42 -6.41 -2.07
C TRP A 123 2.49 -7.58 -1.69
N GLN A 124 1.97 -7.57 -0.46
CA GLN A 124 1.10 -8.61 0.06
C GLN A 124 -0.37 -8.18 0.12
N ALA A 125 -0.67 -6.93 -0.28
CA ALA A 125 -2.03 -6.43 -0.37
C ALA A 125 -2.79 -7.11 -1.54
N PRO A 126 -4.01 -7.63 -1.33
CA PRO A 126 -4.84 -8.20 -2.39
C PRO A 126 -5.05 -7.18 -3.52
N GLU A 127 -4.75 -7.58 -4.75
CA GLU A 127 -4.74 -6.71 -5.91
C GLU A 127 -6.13 -6.10 -6.15
N PHE A 128 -7.15 -6.95 -6.34
CA PHE A 128 -8.51 -6.52 -6.71
C PHE A 128 -9.16 -5.59 -5.69
N HIS A 129 -9.02 -5.89 -4.39
CA HIS A 129 -9.56 -5.04 -3.34
C HIS A 129 -8.92 -3.65 -3.35
N SER A 130 -7.66 -3.54 -3.75
CA SER A 130 -6.95 -2.27 -3.77
C SER A 130 -7.41 -1.33 -4.89
N LEU A 131 -7.80 -1.84 -6.07
CA LEU A 131 -8.43 -0.99 -7.11
C LEU A 131 -9.89 -0.68 -6.80
N ALA A 132 -10.63 -1.65 -6.27
CA ALA A 132 -11.99 -1.41 -5.79
C ALA A 132 -12.02 -0.30 -4.73
N ARG A 133 -11.03 -0.27 -3.83
CA ARG A 133 -10.83 0.78 -2.83
C ARG A 133 -10.57 2.14 -3.47
N THR A 134 -9.83 2.23 -4.57
CA THR A 134 -9.63 3.50 -5.31
C THR A 134 -10.98 4.10 -5.72
N ALA A 135 -11.84 3.32 -6.39
CA ALA A 135 -13.17 3.81 -6.76
C ALA A 135 -14.03 4.07 -5.53
N ALA A 136 -14.06 3.16 -4.56
CA ALA A 136 -14.86 3.31 -3.36
C ALA A 136 -14.52 4.61 -2.61
N LEU A 137 -13.23 4.93 -2.46
CA LEU A 137 -12.74 6.13 -1.78
C LEU A 137 -12.97 7.41 -2.59
N TYR A 138 -12.55 7.44 -3.86
CA TYR A 138 -12.48 8.69 -4.63
C TYR A 138 -13.70 8.97 -5.52
N LEU A 139 -14.53 7.96 -5.83
CA LEU A 139 -15.73 8.13 -6.66
C LEU A 139 -17.02 8.03 -5.85
N HIS A 140 -17.06 7.16 -4.84
CA HIS A 140 -18.32 6.82 -4.15
C HIS A 140 -18.43 7.36 -2.73
N THR A 141 -17.33 7.80 -2.12
CA THR A 141 -17.39 8.46 -0.81
C THR A 141 -17.65 9.95 -1.00
N LEU A 142 -18.66 10.46 -0.30
CA LEU A 142 -18.98 11.88 -0.28
C LEU A 142 -18.16 12.60 0.80
N PHE A 143 -17.86 13.87 0.58
CA PHE A 143 -17.29 14.72 1.62
C PHE A 143 -18.27 14.88 2.79
N PRO A 144 -17.77 15.05 4.03
CA PRO A 144 -18.61 15.42 5.17
C PRO A 144 -19.45 16.66 4.84
N THR A 145 -20.72 16.69 5.24
CA THR A 145 -21.67 17.78 4.89
C THR A 145 -21.22 19.16 5.35
N HIS A 146 -20.42 19.22 6.41
CA HIS A 146 -19.86 20.46 6.97
C HIS A 146 -18.54 20.91 6.29
N ARG A 147 -18.04 20.16 5.30
CA ARG A 147 -16.82 20.45 4.55
C ARG A 147 -17.15 20.66 3.08
N ARG A 148 -16.52 21.68 2.46
CA ARG A 148 -16.59 21.89 1.01
C ARG A 148 -15.23 21.55 0.39
N PRO A 149 -15.16 20.66 -0.61
CA PRO A 149 -13.90 20.34 -1.28
C PRO A 149 -13.41 21.53 -2.11
N ARG A 150 -12.11 21.78 -2.06
CA ARG A 150 -11.40 22.81 -2.84
C ARG A 150 -10.64 22.18 -4.01
N PHE A 151 -10.07 20.99 -3.81
CA PHE A 151 -9.21 20.31 -4.79
C PHE A 151 -9.89 19.08 -5.40
N ILE A 152 -10.50 18.23 -4.57
CA ILE A 152 -11.23 17.02 -5.03
C ILE A 152 -12.69 17.40 -5.36
N LYS A 153 -12.84 18.28 -6.34
CA LYS A 153 -14.13 18.70 -6.92
C LYS A 153 -14.41 17.90 -8.21
N PRO A 154 -15.67 17.82 -8.69
CA PRO A 154 -15.96 17.14 -9.96
C PRO A 154 -15.00 17.56 -11.09
N GLY A 155 -14.34 16.59 -11.74
CA GLY A 155 -13.36 16.83 -12.79
C GLY A 155 -11.89 16.96 -12.34
N TRP A 156 -11.59 16.85 -11.04
CA TRP A 156 -10.20 16.86 -10.53
C TRP A 156 -9.33 15.77 -11.19
N GLU A 157 -9.93 14.62 -11.50
CA GLU A 157 -9.29 13.49 -12.18
C GLU A 157 -8.83 13.86 -13.59
N ALA A 158 -9.63 14.62 -14.34
CA ALA A 158 -9.27 15.07 -15.68
C ALA A 158 -8.11 16.08 -15.63
N GLU A 159 -8.05 16.91 -14.58
CA GLU A 159 -6.96 17.86 -14.39
C GLU A 159 -5.61 17.15 -14.14
N ILE A 160 -5.59 16.16 -13.24
CA ILE A 160 -4.38 15.40 -12.91
C ILE A 160 -4.00 14.42 -14.02
N PHE A 161 -4.95 13.57 -14.41
CA PHE A 161 -4.69 12.40 -15.22
C PHE A 161 -4.84 12.67 -16.72
N GLY A 162 -5.61 13.70 -17.10
CA GLY A 162 -6.00 13.95 -18.49
C GLY A 162 -7.16 13.07 -18.97
N CYS A 163 -7.78 12.30 -18.07
CA CYS A 163 -8.89 11.38 -18.34
C CYS A 163 -9.71 11.15 -17.06
N SER A 164 -10.78 10.36 -17.14
CA SER A 164 -11.52 9.95 -15.95
C SER A 164 -10.66 9.05 -15.05
N LEU A 165 -10.96 8.99 -13.75
CA LEU A 165 -10.29 8.07 -12.84
C LEU A 165 -10.52 6.61 -13.27
N SER A 166 -11.68 6.30 -13.83
CA SER A 166 -11.96 4.99 -14.45
C SER A 166 -10.98 4.72 -15.59
N ASP A 167 -10.82 5.61 -16.56
CA ASP A 167 -9.89 5.37 -17.68
C ASP A 167 -8.43 5.21 -17.22
N TYR A 168 -8.02 5.99 -16.21
CA TYR A 168 -6.69 5.86 -15.60
C TYR A 168 -6.48 4.49 -14.95
N VAL A 169 -7.45 4.02 -14.15
CA VAL A 169 -7.40 2.69 -13.52
C VAL A 169 -7.50 1.57 -14.56
N GLY A 170 -8.34 1.74 -15.58
CA GLY A 170 -8.48 0.79 -16.68
C GLY A 170 -7.20 0.65 -17.50
N THR A 171 -6.52 1.77 -17.76
CA THR A 171 -5.19 1.77 -18.39
C THR A 171 -4.19 0.99 -17.56
N ALA A 172 -4.13 1.23 -16.24
CA ALA A 172 -3.25 0.50 -15.34
C ALA A 172 -3.54 -1.01 -15.34
N GLN A 173 -4.82 -1.39 -15.31
CA GLN A 173 -5.24 -2.78 -15.34
C GLN A 173 -4.88 -3.46 -16.66
N LEU A 174 -5.08 -2.80 -17.81
CA LEU A 174 -4.69 -3.33 -19.12
C LEU A 174 -3.16 -3.51 -19.20
N MET A 175 -2.40 -2.49 -18.81
CA MET A 175 -0.94 -2.55 -18.80
C MET A 175 -0.42 -3.67 -17.90
N TRP A 176 -0.99 -3.83 -16.71
CA TRP A 176 -0.65 -4.89 -15.78
C TRP A 176 -0.97 -6.28 -16.36
N ALA A 177 -2.19 -6.47 -16.87
CA ALA A 177 -2.62 -7.74 -17.44
C ALA A 177 -1.74 -8.14 -18.64
N ALA A 178 -1.52 -7.20 -19.56
CA ALA A 178 -0.65 -7.42 -20.71
C ALA A 178 0.79 -7.74 -20.29
N ALA A 179 1.34 -7.02 -19.32
CA ALA A 179 2.68 -7.31 -18.82
C ALA A 179 2.76 -8.71 -18.19
N LEU A 180 1.73 -9.19 -17.51
CA LEU A 180 1.70 -10.56 -17.00
C LEU A 180 1.62 -11.62 -18.10
N THR A 181 0.85 -11.37 -19.17
CA THR A 181 0.66 -12.35 -20.26
C THR A 181 1.77 -12.31 -21.32
N CYS A 182 2.47 -11.19 -21.44
CA CYS A 182 3.45 -10.93 -22.51
C CYS A 182 4.88 -10.78 -21.98
N ALA A 183 5.27 -11.62 -21.01
CA ALA A 183 6.63 -11.66 -20.46
C ALA A 183 7.17 -10.28 -19.99
N GLY A 184 6.30 -9.49 -19.36
CA GLY A 184 6.59 -8.17 -18.86
C GLY A 184 6.43 -7.05 -19.89
N ARG A 185 5.89 -7.31 -21.09
CA ARG A 185 5.71 -6.28 -22.13
C ARG A 185 4.30 -5.73 -22.21
N PHE A 186 4.22 -4.45 -22.55
CA PHE A 186 2.99 -3.79 -22.96
C PHE A 186 3.21 -3.13 -24.31
N ASP A 187 2.55 -3.65 -25.35
CA ASP A 187 2.60 -3.14 -26.71
C ASP A 187 1.16 -2.78 -27.14
N PRO A 188 0.78 -1.48 -27.10
CA PRO A 188 -0.56 -1.05 -27.46
C PRO A 188 -1.01 -1.56 -28.82
N GLU A 189 -0.16 -1.50 -29.85
CA GLU A 189 -0.55 -1.89 -31.21
C GLU A 189 -0.88 -3.37 -31.28
N ALA A 190 -0.02 -4.22 -30.69
CA ALA A 190 -0.26 -5.66 -30.64
C ALA A 190 -1.51 -6.02 -29.82
N ILE A 191 -1.73 -5.31 -28.71
CA ILE A 191 -2.88 -5.55 -27.83
C ILE A 191 -4.17 -5.14 -28.52
N PHE A 192 -4.27 -3.92 -29.03
CA PHE A 192 -5.47 -3.40 -29.69
C PHE A 192 -5.74 -4.03 -31.06
N GLY A 193 -4.72 -4.64 -31.67
CA GLY A 193 -4.90 -5.52 -32.84
C GLY A 193 -5.57 -6.85 -32.53
N SER A 194 -5.64 -7.27 -31.26
CA SER A 194 -6.29 -8.52 -30.84
C SER A 194 -7.79 -8.36 -30.61
N ALA A 195 -8.53 -9.48 -30.66
CA ALA A 195 -9.98 -9.48 -30.39
C ALA A 195 -10.33 -8.98 -28.97
N ASP A 196 -9.53 -9.33 -27.97
CA ASP A 196 -9.74 -8.88 -26.59
C ASP A 196 -9.40 -7.39 -26.42
N GLY A 197 -8.35 -6.91 -27.10
CA GLY A 197 -8.01 -5.49 -27.12
C GLY A 197 -9.09 -4.64 -27.78
N GLN A 198 -9.73 -5.13 -28.84
CA GLN A 198 -10.88 -4.44 -29.46
C GLN A 198 -12.08 -4.35 -28.51
N ARG A 199 -12.36 -5.39 -27.73
CA ARG A 199 -13.40 -5.35 -26.68
C ARG A 199 -13.06 -4.32 -25.60
N PHE A 200 -11.80 -4.25 -25.18
CA PHE A 200 -11.33 -3.26 -24.23
C PHE A 200 -11.43 -1.83 -24.80
N ALA A 201 -11.09 -1.63 -26.08
CA ALA A 201 -11.16 -0.34 -26.77
C ALA A 201 -12.58 0.26 -26.80
N ALA A 202 -13.61 -0.59 -26.76
CA ALA A 202 -15.00 -0.15 -26.63
C ALA A 202 -15.31 0.52 -25.27
N THR A 203 -14.45 0.29 -24.27
CA THR A 203 -14.59 0.84 -22.92
C THR A 203 -13.60 1.97 -22.65
N VAL A 204 -12.30 1.72 -22.89
CA VAL A 204 -11.24 2.72 -22.75
C VAL A 204 -10.50 2.80 -24.08
N GLY A 205 -10.64 3.94 -24.76
CA GLY A 205 -10.10 4.11 -26.12
C GLY A 205 -8.58 3.96 -26.17
N GLN A 206 -8.07 3.38 -27.26
CA GLN A 206 -6.63 3.19 -27.49
C GLN A 206 -5.83 4.49 -27.30
N HIS A 207 -6.32 5.61 -27.84
CA HIS A 207 -5.67 6.91 -27.70
C HIS A 207 -5.51 7.33 -26.23
N THR A 208 -6.55 7.11 -25.41
CA THR A 208 -6.52 7.40 -23.97
C THR A 208 -5.49 6.53 -23.27
N VAL A 209 -5.45 5.23 -23.59
CA VAL A 209 -4.47 4.30 -23.03
C VAL A 209 -3.04 4.72 -23.36
N GLU A 210 -2.76 5.06 -24.62
CA GLU A 210 -1.43 5.49 -25.05
C GLU A 210 -0.99 6.80 -24.37
N GLN A 211 -1.89 7.78 -24.30
CA GLN A 211 -1.62 9.05 -23.63
C GLN A 211 -1.37 8.87 -22.13
N VAL A 212 -2.21 8.09 -21.44
CA VAL A 212 -2.09 7.83 -20.00
C VAL A 212 -0.84 7.00 -19.71
N ALA A 213 -0.58 5.93 -20.47
CA ALA A 213 0.62 5.11 -20.32
C ALA A 213 1.88 5.95 -20.51
N GLY A 214 1.94 6.75 -21.59
CA GLY A 214 3.07 7.62 -21.89
C GLY A 214 3.29 8.70 -20.81
N ARG A 215 2.24 9.38 -20.39
CA ARG A 215 2.33 10.48 -19.41
C ARG A 215 2.61 9.98 -18.00
N HIS A 216 1.94 8.91 -17.57
CA HIS A 216 1.85 8.56 -16.15
C HIS A 216 2.59 7.29 -15.73
N PHE A 217 2.85 6.38 -16.67
CA PHE A 217 3.45 5.09 -16.36
C PHE A 217 4.86 4.93 -16.91
N THR A 218 5.23 5.72 -17.91
CA THR A 218 6.45 5.51 -18.70
C THR A 218 7.63 6.37 -18.22
N ILE A 219 8.83 5.81 -18.23
CA ILE A 219 10.10 6.50 -17.98
C ILE A 219 11.20 5.94 -18.90
N ASP A 220 12.03 6.82 -19.46
CA ASP A 220 13.24 6.41 -20.17
C ASP A 220 14.44 6.23 -19.21
N THR A 221 15.47 5.51 -19.63
CA THR A 221 16.66 5.23 -18.81
C THR A 221 17.40 6.50 -18.33
N ALA A 222 17.45 7.56 -19.13
CA ALA A 222 18.15 8.79 -18.76
C ALA A 222 17.39 9.57 -17.68
N THR A 223 16.07 9.70 -17.84
CA THR A 223 15.16 10.29 -16.86
C THR A 223 15.14 9.46 -15.58
N PHE A 224 15.17 8.13 -15.69
CA PHE A 224 15.30 7.22 -14.56
C PHE A 224 16.57 7.50 -13.75
N LYS A 225 17.73 7.57 -14.41
CA LYS A 225 19.02 7.86 -13.75
C LYS A 225 18.99 9.19 -12.99
N LYS A 226 18.39 10.23 -13.57
CA LYS A 226 18.22 11.54 -12.89
C LYS A 226 17.28 11.46 -11.68
N ALA A 227 16.20 10.67 -11.77
CA ALA A 227 15.29 10.46 -10.65
C ALA A 227 15.97 9.67 -9.51
N GLU A 228 16.74 8.63 -9.84
CA GLU A 228 17.52 7.86 -8.87
C GLU A 228 18.56 8.73 -8.16
N GLN A 229 19.32 9.53 -8.91
CA GLN A 229 20.31 10.46 -8.33
C GLN A 229 19.67 11.42 -7.33
N ARG A 230 18.51 12.00 -7.69
CA ARG A 230 17.74 12.87 -6.77
C ARG A 230 17.29 12.10 -5.52
N SER A 231 16.82 10.86 -5.67
CA SER A 231 16.42 10.02 -4.54
C SER A 231 17.59 9.75 -3.60
N VAL A 232 18.76 9.38 -4.14
CA VAL A 232 19.98 9.12 -3.36
C VAL A 232 20.45 10.39 -2.65
N THR A 233 20.47 11.54 -3.33
CA THR A 233 20.84 12.82 -2.71
C THR A 233 19.86 13.22 -1.60
N SER A 234 18.55 13.06 -1.81
CA SER A 234 17.55 13.33 -0.77
C SER A 234 17.72 12.41 0.44
N GLN A 235 17.99 11.13 0.21
CA GLN A 235 18.27 10.16 1.27
C GLN A 235 19.52 10.53 2.07
N GLN A 236 20.61 10.90 1.40
CA GLN A 236 21.86 11.29 2.07
C GLN A 236 21.71 12.53 2.97
N ARG A 237 20.69 13.36 2.74
CA ARG A 237 20.35 14.50 3.61
C ARG A 237 19.58 14.10 4.86
N LEU A 238 19.04 12.88 4.92
CA LEU A 238 18.37 12.38 6.12
C LEU A 238 19.42 11.99 7.17
N ALA A 239 19.33 12.61 8.35
CA ALA A 239 20.17 12.25 9.48
C ALA A 239 20.03 10.75 9.80
N GLY A 240 21.15 10.05 9.97
CA GLY A 240 21.18 8.60 10.21
C GLY A 240 21.14 7.70 8.97
N ALA A 241 20.89 8.26 7.77
CA ALA A 241 20.80 7.51 6.52
C ALA A 241 22.06 7.55 5.64
N SER A 242 23.23 7.88 6.21
CA SER A 242 24.47 8.15 5.44
C SER A 242 25.10 6.93 4.77
N THR A 243 24.62 5.72 5.06
CA THR A 243 25.17 4.48 4.51
C THR A 243 24.49 4.09 3.19
N GLY A 244 25.27 3.61 2.22
CA GLY A 244 24.72 3.06 0.97
C GLY A 244 23.79 1.86 1.17
N LEU A 245 23.83 1.21 2.34
CA LEU A 245 22.98 0.06 2.68
C LEU A 245 21.49 0.43 2.78
N TYR A 246 21.15 1.70 2.95
CA TYR A 246 19.75 2.14 2.98
C TYR A 246 19.13 2.31 1.59
N ARG A 247 19.90 2.26 0.50
CA ARG A 247 19.40 2.56 -0.86
C ARG A 247 18.24 1.66 -1.26
N ARG A 248 18.28 0.35 -0.96
CA ARG A 248 17.20 -0.58 -1.32
C ARG A 248 15.84 -0.20 -0.73
N PHE A 249 15.86 0.43 0.45
CA PHE A 249 14.66 0.86 1.17
C PHE A 249 14.19 2.28 0.81
N ALA A 250 15.01 3.01 0.05
CA ALA A 250 14.68 4.34 -0.43
C ALA A 250 13.64 4.30 -1.56
N TYR A 251 13.05 5.45 -1.88
CA TYR A 251 12.14 5.57 -3.02
C TYR A 251 12.75 4.99 -4.32
N ASN A 252 12.01 4.07 -4.96
CA ASN A 252 12.35 3.51 -6.27
C ASN A 252 11.58 4.31 -7.35
N PRO A 253 12.25 4.96 -8.33
CA PRO A 253 11.55 5.70 -9.37
C PRO A 253 10.53 4.88 -10.18
N LEU A 254 10.68 3.55 -10.23
CA LEU A 254 9.68 2.65 -10.85
C LEU A 254 8.34 2.67 -10.11
N ALA A 255 8.26 3.07 -8.84
CA ALA A 255 6.99 3.23 -8.15
C ALA A 255 6.17 4.42 -8.67
N GLY A 256 6.83 5.44 -9.24
CA GLY A 256 6.18 6.59 -9.87
C GLY A 256 5.92 6.39 -11.37
N ARG A 257 6.85 5.71 -12.07
CA ARG A 257 6.78 5.40 -13.50
C ARG A 257 7.23 3.94 -13.74
N PRO A 258 6.32 2.96 -13.65
CA PRO A 258 6.65 1.53 -13.62
C PRO A 258 7.02 0.88 -14.96
N ALA A 259 6.85 1.58 -16.08
CA ALA A 259 7.13 1.08 -17.42
C ALA A 259 8.33 1.82 -18.05
N VAL A 260 9.16 1.09 -18.78
CA VAL A 260 10.44 1.56 -19.31
C VAL A 260 10.44 1.52 -20.84
N THR A 261 10.94 2.59 -21.47
CA THR A 261 11.15 2.65 -22.94
C THR A 261 12.55 2.22 -23.35
N GLY A 262 12.74 1.94 -24.65
CA GLY A 262 14.07 1.67 -25.21
C GLY A 262 14.65 0.29 -24.88
N CYS A 263 13.82 -0.64 -24.41
CA CYS A 263 14.19 -2.02 -24.08
C CYS A 263 13.55 -3.03 -25.06
N GLY A 264 13.65 -2.74 -26.36
CA GLY A 264 12.97 -3.46 -27.45
C GLY A 264 11.59 -2.89 -27.80
N PRO A 265 10.74 -3.65 -28.50
CA PRO A 265 9.39 -3.21 -28.89
C PRO A 265 8.48 -2.96 -27.68
N GLY A 266 7.64 -1.93 -27.79
CA GLY A 266 6.69 -1.53 -26.76
C GLY A 266 7.35 -1.02 -25.47
N LEU A 267 6.57 -1.05 -24.39
CA LEU A 267 7.00 -0.75 -23.04
C LEU A 267 7.38 -2.03 -22.30
N LEU A 268 8.43 -1.95 -21.49
CA LEU A 268 8.83 -3.03 -20.58
C LEU A 268 8.41 -2.67 -19.16
N CYS A 269 7.69 -3.55 -18.47
CA CYS A 269 7.30 -3.42 -17.07
C CYS A 269 8.14 -4.40 -16.23
N PRO A 270 9.30 -3.97 -15.66
CA PRO A 270 10.20 -4.89 -14.96
C PRO A 270 9.56 -5.54 -13.72
N SER A 271 8.58 -4.88 -13.13
CA SER A 271 7.74 -5.42 -12.05
C SER A 271 6.29 -5.02 -12.30
N PRO A 272 5.47 -5.91 -12.91
CA PRO A 272 4.08 -5.60 -13.24
C PRO A 272 3.26 -5.10 -12.05
N SER A 273 3.49 -5.57 -10.82
CA SER A 273 2.74 -5.12 -9.65
C SER A 273 2.93 -3.62 -9.34
N LEU A 274 4.02 -2.99 -9.80
CA LEU A 274 4.19 -1.53 -9.67
C LEU A 274 3.22 -0.76 -10.58
N VAL A 275 2.84 -1.31 -11.74
CA VAL A 275 1.78 -0.77 -12.60
C VAL A 275 0.46 -0.76 -11.85
N TRP A 276 0.11 -1.89 -11.23
CA TRP A 276 -1.09 -2.02 -10.42
C TRP A 276 -1.11 -1.02 -9.26
N ARG A 277 -0.02 -1.00 -8.47
CA ARG A 277 0.13 -0.13 -7.29
C ARG A 277 0.04 1.36 -7.63
N LYS A 278 0.41 1.77 -8.85
CA LYS A 278 0.31 3.17 -9.29
C LYS A 278 -1.16 3.65 -9.40
N ALA A 279 -2.12 2.74 -9.46
CA ALA A 279 -3.56 3.02 -9.54
C ALA A 279 -4.34 2.71 -8.24
N THR A 280 -3.66 2.29 -7.16
CA THR A 280 -4.27 2.13 -5.84
C THR A 280 -4.32 3.45 -5.06
N PRO A 281 -5.02 3.56 -3.91
CA PRO A 281 -5.13 4.82 -3.18
C PRO A 281 -3.78 5.50 -2.85
N PRO A 282 -2.71 4.78 -2.46
CA PRO A 282 -1.37 5.38 -2.33
C PRO A 282 -0.83 6.00 -3.62
N GLY A 283 -1.04 5.32 -4.76
CA GLY A 283 -0.62 5.82 -6.07
C GLY A 283 -1.35 7.10 -6.46
N ILE A 284 -2.66 7.17 -6.19
CA ILE A 284 -3.48 8.38 -6.39
C ILE A 284 -3.06 9.48 -5.41
N TYR A 285 -2.87 9.15 -4.13
CA TYR A 285 -2.42 10.08 -3.09
C TYR A 285 -1.12 10.78 -3.50
N HIS A 286 -0.11 10.02 -3.94
CA HIS A 286 1.17 10.60 -4.32
C HIS A 286 1.06 11.44 -5.60
N THR A 287 0.27 11.02 -6.58
CA THR A 287 0.07 11.79 -7.82
C THR A 287 -0.66 13.11 -7.53
N GLY A 288 -1.71 13.06 -6.70
CA GLY A 288 -2.42 14.26 -6.25
C GLY A 288 -1.53 15.19 -5.43
N ARG A 289 -0.67 14.65 -4.57
CA ARG A 289 0.32 15.46 -3.84
C ARG A 289 1.28 16.19 -4.78
N GLU A 290 1.76 15.52 -5.82
CA GLU A 290 2.69 16.11 -6.78
C GLU A 290 2.05 17.25 -7.59
N HIS A 291 0.75 17.15 -7.88
CA HIS A 291 0.02 18.15 -8.66
C HIS A 291 -0.56 19.29 -7.80
N PHE A 292 -1.27 18.96 -6.73
CA PHE A 292 -2.01 19.92 -5.88
C PHE A 292 -1.32 20.26 -4.55
N GLY A 293 -0.23 19.57 -4.19
CA GLY A 293 0.47 19.80 -2.93
C GLY A 293 -0.21 19.19 -1.70
N PRO A 294 0.10 19.70 -0.48
CA PRO A 294 -0.35 19.09 0.77
C PRO A 294 -1.86 19.18 1.01
N ASP A 295 -2.56 20.16 0.42
CA ASP A 295 -3.99 20.35 0.64
C ASP A 295 -4.84 19.22 0.04
N PHE A 296 -4.38 18.60 -1.06
CA PHE A 296 -5.01 17.38 -1.59
C PHE A 296 -4.97 16.22 -0.58
N LEU A 297 -3.90 16.14 0.21
CA LEU A 297 -3.75 15.10 1.22
C LEU A 297 -4.74 15.31 2.37
N GLN A 298 -4.98 16.57 2.73
CA GLN A 298 -5.98 16.93 3.73
C GLN A 298 -7.39 16.52 3.27
N GLU A 299 -7.75 16.81 2.02
CA GLU A 299 -9.06 16.42 1.47
C GLU A 299 -9.21 14.91 1.28
N THR A 300 -8.12 14.23 0.90
CA THR A 300 -8.06 12.76 0.94
C THR A 300 -8.29 12.24 2.36
N GLY A 301 -7.84 12.97 3.37
CA GLY A 301 -8.12 12.71 4.79
C GLY A 301 -9.60 12.66 5.09
N TYR A 302 -10.33 13.70 4.72
CA TYR A 302 -11.78 13.78 4.94
C TYR A 302 -12.55 12.69 4.19
N LEU A 303 -12.16 12.38 2.96
CA LEU A 303 -12.75 11.24 2.23
C LEU A 303 -12.42 9.90 2.89
N PHE A 304 -11.21 9.75 3.43
CA PHE A 304 -10.82 8.51 4.07
C PHE A 304 -11.56 8.27 5.39
N GLU A 305 -11.79 9.33 6.19
CA GLU A 305 -12.65 9.30 7.37
C GLU A 305 -14.05 8.78 7.03
N GLU A 306 -14.71 9.37 6.02
CA GLU A 306 -16.04 8.94 5.57
C GLU A 306 -16.05 7.55 4.94
N TYR A 307 -14.97 7.17 4.25
CA TYR A 307 -14.81 5.82 3.70
C TYR A 307 -14.80 4.77 4.80
N ILE A 308 -14.06 5.00 5.89
CA ILE A 308 -14.07 4.09 7.05
C ILE A 308 -15.48 4.04 7.68
N GLY A 309 -16.18 5.17 7.79
CA GLY A 309 -17.57 5.18 8.23
C GLY A 309 -18.50 4.34 7.36
N ARG A 310 -18.31 4.33 6.04
CA ARG A 310 -19.06 3.45 5.12
C ARG A 310 -18.74 1.97 5.37
N GLN A 311 -17.49 1.64 5.68
CA GLN A 311 -17.10 0.27 6.02
C GLN A 311 -17.72 -0.19 7.35
N LEU A 312 -17.65 0.63 8.40
CA LEU A 312 -18.20 0.31 9.72
C LEU A 312 -19.71 0.06 9.68
N ARG A 313 -20.45 0.78 8.84
CA ARG A 313 -21.90 0.59 8.63
C ARG A 313 -22.27 -0.75 7.97
N LEU A 314 -21.30 -1.55 7.51
CA LEU A 314 -21.55 -2.91 7.04
C LEU A 314 -21.74 -3.91 8.19
N ILE A 315 -21.33 -3.56 9.41
CA ILE A 315 -21.44 -4.45 10.57
C ILE A 315 -22.93 -4.57 10.97
N PRO A 316 -23.51 -5.79 10.92
CA PRO A 316 -24.93 -5.97 11.25
C PRO A 316 -25.19 -5.74 12.74
N HIS A 317 -26.40 -5.32 13.08
CA HIS A 317 -26.86 -5.16 14.46
C HIS A 317 -26.00 -4.23 15.33
N THR A 318 -25.43 -3.17 14.73
CA THR A 318 -24.68 -2.15 15.46
C THR A 318 -25.26 -0.76 15.21
N HIS A 319 -25.00 0.15 16.14
CA HIS A 319 -25.25 1.57 15.93
C HIS A 319 -23.92 2.29 15.65
N VAL A 320 -23.78 2.81 14.42
CA VAL A 320 -22.57 3.52 13.97
C VAL A 320 -22.85 5.02 13.96
N LEU A 321 -22.15 5.74 14.82
CA LEU A 321 -22.26 7.18 15.02
C LEU A 321 -21.00 7.87 14.49
N GLY A 322 -21.18 8.99 13.80
CA GLY A 322 -20.07 9.86 13.41
C GLY A 322 -19.55 10.70 14.56
N GLU A 323 -18.57 11.54 14.25
CA GLU A 323 -17.92 12.44 15.19
C GLU A 323 -18.93 13.31 15.98
N ILE A 324 -18.85 13.26 17.31
CA ILE A 324 -19.67 14.04 18.23
C ILE A 324 -18.95 15.34 18.56
N THR A 325 -19.61 16.46 18.26
CA THR A 325 -19.14 17.80 18.62
C THR A 325 -19.67 18.20 20.00
N TYR A 326 -18.80 18.73 20.86
CA TYR A 326 -19.15 19.15 22.21
C TYR A 326 -18.34 20.37 22.67
N THR A 327 -18.88 21.13 23.62
CA THR A 327 -18.23 22.35 24.13
C THR A 327 -17.53 22.09 25.45
N LYS A 328 -16.26 22.50 25.57
CA LYS A 328 -15.53 22.57 26.86
C LYS A 328 -15.13 24.03 27.12
N GLY A 329 -15.87 24.70 28.00
CA GLY A 329 -15.72 26.13 28.21
C GLY A 329 -16.15 26.89 26.94
N LYS A 330 -15.24 27.67 26.35
CA LYS A 330 -15.48 28.41 25.09
C LYS A 330 -15.02 27.65 23.83
N ASN A 331 -14.40 26.47 24.00
CA ASN A 331 -13.84 25.73 22.89
C ASN A 331 -14.82 24.66 22.43
N GLU A 332 -15.12 24.64 21.13
CA GLU A 332 -15.74 23.50 20.47
C GLU A 332 -14.67 22.44 20.22
N LEU A 333 -14.95 21.22 20.68
CA LEU A 333 -14.09 20.06 20.58
C LEU A 333 -14.86 18.92 19.93
N GLN A 334 -14.11 17.93 19.45
CA GLN A 334 -14.67 16.79 18.74
C GLN A 334 -14.19 15.48 19.39
N SER A 335 -15.01 14.44 19.29
CA SER A 335 -14.71 13.07 19.74
C SER A 335 -13.67 12.40 18.83
N VAL A 336 -13.62 11.07 18.86
CA VAL A 336 -13.08 10.27 17.75
C VAL A 336 -13.98 10.37 16.52
N ASP A 337 -13.45 10.01 15.35
CA ASP A 337 -14.14 10.13 14.07
C ASP A 337 -15.41 9.25 13.96
N TRP A 338 -15.37 8.04 14.54
CA TRP A 338 -16.52 7.12 14.58
C TRP A 338 -16.65 6.40 15.91
N LEU A 339 -17.89 6.14 16.33
CA LEU A 339 -18.23 5.25 17.44
C LEU A 339 -19.11 4.11 16.91
N VAL A 340 -18.79 2.88 17.28
CA VAL A 340 -19.61 1.70 16.97
C VAL A 340 -20.09 1.06 18.26
N VAL A 341 -21.41 1.03 18.44
CA VAL A 341 -22.05 0.45 19.63
C VAL A 341 -22.58 -0.93 19.26
N PHE A 342 -21.95 -1.96 19.83
CA PHE A 342 -22.40 -3.35 19.87
C PHE A 342 -23.11 -3.60 21.20
N ASP A 343 -23.86 -4.70 21.33
CA ASP A 343 -24.52 -5.10 22.59
C ASP A 343 -23.53 -5.30 23.76
N ASP A 344 -22.30 -5.73 23.46
CA ASP A 344 -21.26 -6.12 24.43
C ASP A 344 -20.01 -5.22 24.41
N LEU A 345 -19.93 -4.26 23.49
CA LEU A 345 -18.73 -3.43 23.27
C LEU A 345 -19.09 -2.04 22.75
N VAL A 346 -18.39 -1.00 23.22
CA VAL A 346 -18.31 0.29 22.52
C VAL A 346 -16.92 0.42 21.88
N LEU A 347 -16.87 0.51 20.56
CA LEU A 347 -15.64 0.66 19.78
C LEU A 347 -15.44 2.11 19.37
N LEU A 348 -14.31 2.69 19.77
CA LEU A 348 -13.89 4.04 19.38
C LEU A 348 -12.95 3.95 18.18
N VAL A 349 -13.24 4.64 17.08
CA VAL A 349 -12.44 4.55 15.85
C VAL A 349 -11.93 5.94 15.47
N GLU A 350 -10.62 6.11 15.54
CA GLU A 350 -9.91 7.30 15.07
C GLU A 350 -9.25 6.98 13.73
N VAL A 351 -9.44 7.81 12.72
CA VAL A 351 -8.95 7.62 11.36
C VAL A 351 -7.81 8.60 11.08
N LYS A 352 -6.78 8.10 10.38
CA LYS A 352 -5.63 8.87 9.92
C LYS A 352 -5.26 8.47 8.50
N SER A 353 -5.43 9.37 7.54
CA SER A 353 -4.98 9.15 6.14
C SER A 353 -3.45 9.19 5.95
N MET A 354 -2.70 9.05 7.04
CA MET A 354 -1.24 9.06 7.00
C MET A 354 -0.70 7.82 6.28
N MET A 355 0.41 8.02 5.58
CA MET A 355 1.25 6.95 5.06
C MET A 355 2.62 7.02 5.73
N PRO A 356 3.33 5.88 5.88
CA PRO A 356 4.70 5.88 6.37
C PRO A 356 5.61 6.76 5.49
N THR A 357 6.31 7.71 6.11
CA THR A 357 7.31 8.52 5.43
C THR A 357 8.52 7.66 5.07
N GLU A 358 9.39 8.14 4.17
CA GLU A 358 10.64 7.43 3.88
C GLU A 358 11.49 7.27 5.15
N SER A 359 11.60 8.31 5.97
CA SER A 359 12.30 8.25 7.25
C SER A 359 11.71 7.18 8.20
N SER A 360 10.39 7.04 8.23
CA SER A 360 9.68 6.03 9.03
C SER A 360 9.98 4.61 8.52
N ARG A 361 9.86 4.39 7.20
CA ARG A 361 10.20 3.10 6.58
C ARG A 361 11.66 2.70 6.78
N LEU A 362 12.58 3.66 6.81
CA LEU A 362 14.00 3.39 7.06
C LEU A 362 14.30 3.03 8.53
N GLY A 363 13.35 3.21 9.44
CA GLY A 363 13.55 3.04 10.88
C GLY A 363 14.48 4.09 11.47
N LEU A 364 14.49 5.31 10.89
CA LEU A 364 15.31 6.41 11.41
C LEU A 364 14.58 7.09 12.58
N GLU A 365 15.33 7.55 13.57
CA GLU A 365 14.80 8.20 14.79
C GLU A 365 13.77 9.29 14.50
N ARG A 366 14.07 10.21 13.57
CA ARG A 366 13.13 11.25 13.13
C ARG A 366 11.82 10.68 12.58
N GLY A 367 11.90 9.59 11.81
CA GLY A 367 10.73 8.94 11.22
C GLY A 367 9.87 8.21 12.25
N VAL A 368 10.51 7.64 13.27
CA VAL A 368 9.84 7.05 14.44
C VAL A 368 9.13 8.16 15.20
N ALA A 369 9.82 9.26 15.55
CA ALA A 369 9.23 10.40 16.25
C ALA A 369 8.05 11.04 15.48
N GLU A 370 8.16 11.17 14.14
CA GLU A 370 7.06 11.66 13.29
C GLU A 370 5.83 10.72 13.29
N THR A 371 6.07 9.40 13.38
CA THR A 371 5.01 8.39 13.45
C THR A 371 4.34 8.43 14.83
N ASP A 372 5.17 8.43 15.88
CA ASP A 372 4.72 8.48 17.28
C ASP A 372 3.92 9.77 17.54
N ALA A 373 4.38 10.94 17.08
CA ALA A 373 3.65 12.20 17.26
C ALA A 373 2.22 12.17 16.68
N LYS A 374 2.03 11.50 15.53
CA LYS A 374 0.72 11.36 14.90
C LYS A 374 -0.18 10.39 15.66
N LEU A 375 0.38 9.26 16.07
CA LEU A 375 -0.34 8.26 16.87
C LEU A 375 -0.70 8.81 18.25
N THR A 376 0.22 9.51 18.93
CA THR A 376 -0.01 10.16 20.22
C THR A 376 -1.23 11.09 20.20
N ARG A 377 -1.46 11.81 19.09
CA ARG A 377 -2.67 12.62 18.95
C ARG A 377 -3.94 11.76 18.93
N ALA A 378 -3.94 10.66 18.18
CA ALA A 378 -5.06 9.72 18.13
C ALA A 378 -5.36 9.11 19.51
N TYR A 379 -4.33 8.65 20.23
CA TYR A 379 -4.49 8.10 21.57
C TYR A 379 -5.07 9.12 22.55
N ARG A 380 -4.63 10.39 22.50
CA ARG A 380 -5.22 11.45 23.32
C ARG A 380 -6.70 11.70 22.99
N GLN A 381 -7.10 11.63 21.72
CA GLN A 381 -8.50 11.76 21.31
C GLN A 381 -9.35 10.59 21.82
N ILE A 382 -8.82 9.37 21.74
CA ILE A 382 -9.43 8.15 22.26
C ILE A 382 -9.64 8.26 23.79
N ASN A 383 -8.57 8.51 24.55
CA ASN A 383 -8.64 8.62 26.01
C ASN A 383 -9.63 9.71 26.45
N ARG A 384 -9.59 10.88 25.78
CA ARG A 384 -10.53 11.98 26.04
C ARG A 384 -11.97 11.57 25.77
N THR A 385 -12.23 10.86 24.68
CA THR A 385 -13.58 10.41 24.32
C THR A 385 -14.09 9.36 25.32
N SER A 386 -13.25 8.38 25.69
CA SER A 386 -13.59 7.39 26.71
C SER A 386 -13.93 8.07 28.04
N ALA A 387 -13.14 9.04 28.47
CA ALA A 387 -13.39 9.78 29.71
C ALA A 387 -14.71 10.56 29.70
N LEU A 388 -15.14 11.09 28.54
CA LEU A 388 -16.42 11.79 28.41
C LEU A 388 -17.62 10.84 28.53
N ILE A 389 -17.48 9.61 28.03
CA ILE A 389 -18.48 8.54 28.19
C ILE A 389 -18.57 8.14 29.67
N ASP A 390 -17.44 7.96 30.35
CA ASP A 390 -17.40 7.64 31.79
C ASP A 390 -18.05 8.73 32.64
N GLN A 391 -17.81 9.99 32.29
CA GLN A 391 -18.39 11.15 32.96
C GLN A 391 -19.87 11.38 32.61
N ARG A 392 -20.46 10.55 31.72
CA ARG A 392 -21.82 10.71 31.20
C ARG A 392 -22.07 12.13 30.69
N HIS A 393 -21.08 12.67 29.96
CA HIS A 393 -21.19 14.00 29.41
C HIS A 393 -22.47 14.12 28.55
N PRO A 394 -23.25 15.22 28.62
CA PRO A 394 -24.56 15.32 27.95
C PRO A 394 -24.56 14.98 26.45
N ALA A 395 -23.48 15.34 25.75
CA ALA A 395 -23.29 15.03 24.33
C ALA A 395 -23.10 13.54 24.01
N PHE A 396 -22.81 12.69 25.01
CA PHE A 396 -22.55 11.26 24.89
C PHE A 396 -23.63 10.40 25.57
N THR A 397 -24.81 10.96 25.82
CA THR A 397 -25.91 10.29 26.51
C THR A 397 -26.43 9.04 25.78
N ASP A 398 -26.33 9.03 24.45
CA ASP A 398 -26.72 7.89 23.61
C ASP A 398 -25.63 6.79 23.55
N ILE A 399 -24.46 7.01 24.18
CA ILE A 399 -23.37 6.04 24.20
C ILE A 399 -23.40 5.28 25.54
N PRO A 400 -23.57 3.95 25.52
CA PRO A 400 -23.59 3.16 26.74
C PRO A 400 -22.27 3.26 27.50
N SER A 401 -22.35 3.50 28.81
CA SER A 401 -21.19 3.53 29.71
C SER A 401 -20.99 2.23 30.50
N ASP A 402 -21.81 1.21 30.26
CA ASP A 402 -21.95 -0.01 31.06
C ASP A 402 -21.20 -1.23 30.51
N ARG A 403 -20.65 -1.12 29.30
CA ARG A 403 -19.94 -2.19 28.60
C ARG A 403 -18.46 -1.83 28.37
N PRO A 404 -17.57 -2.80 28.15
CA PRO A 404 -16.17 -2.52 27.87
C PRO A 404 -16.02 -1.61 26.64
N ARG A 405 -14.92 -0.84 26.64
CA ARG A 405 -14.51 0.00 25.52
C ARG A 405 -13.21 -0.49 24.93
N GLN A 406 -13.11 -0.46 23.61
CA GLN A 406 -11.85 -0.64 22.88
C GLN A 406 -11.70 0.44 21.83
N ALA A 407 -10.50 0.62 21.31
CA ALA A 407 -10.24 1.59 20.26
C ALA A 407 -9.40 1.06 19.10
N LEU A 408 -9.67 1.61 17.92
CA LEU A 408 -8.90 1.39 16.70
C LEU A 408 -8.38 2.73 16.18
N VAL A 409 -7.08 2.79 15.89
CA VAL A 409 -6.49 3.85 15.07
C VAL A 409 -6.32 3.33 13.65
N VAL A 410 -7.20 3.75 12.75
CA VAL A 410 -7.27 3.26 11.38
C VAL A 410 -6.41 4.12 10.45
N THR A 411 -5.56 3.47 9.67
CA THR A 411 -4.61 4.11 8.75
C THR A 411 -4.87 3.71 7.30
N LEU A 412 -4.56 4.59 6.35
CA LEU A 412 -4.81 4.31 4.93
C LEU A 412 -3.99 3.11 4.44
N GLU A 413 -2.71 3.08 4.81
CA GLU A 413 -1.76 1.99 4.53
C GLU A 413 -1.32 1.33 5.84
N PRO A 414 -0.90 0.04 5.82
CA PRO A 414 -0.35 -0.62 6.99
C PRO A 414 0.84 0.14 7.59
N PHE A 415 0.74 0.44 8.88
CA PHE A 415 1.89 0.82 9.68
C PHE A 415 2.50 -0.47 10.24
N PRO A 416 3.79 -0.73 9.99
CA PRO A 416 4.43 -1.92 10.53
C PRO A 416 4.72 -1.73 12.02
N VAL A 417 4.58 -2.79 12.80
CA VAL A 417 4.87 -2.87 14.25
C VAL A 417 4.16 -1.91 15.24
N PRO A 418 3.11 -1.12 14.92
CA PRO A 418 2.54 -0.18 15.89
C PRO A 418 1.86 -0.86 17.09
N ASN A 419 1.52 -2.15 16.96
CA ASN A 419 0.93 -2.95 18.02
C ASN A 419 1.98 -3.78 18.77
N ALA A 420 3.20 -3.90 18.24
CA ALA A 420 4.24 -4.70 18.87
C ALA A 420 4.80 -3.96 20.09
N HIS A 421 5.20 -4.69 21.13
CA HIS A 421 5.91 -4.12 22.30
C HIS A 421 7.37 -3.78 21.98
N LEU A 422 7.59 -3.04 20.89
CA LEU A 422 8.90 -2.52 20.55
C LEU A 422 9.03 -1.09 21.10
N PRO A 423 10.25 -0.59 21.36
CA PRO A 423 10.43 0.73 21.96
C PRO A 423 9.83 1.81 21.06
N HIS A 424 8.72 2.39 21.50
CA HIS A 424 8.20 3.65 20.99
C HIS A 424 8.80 4.78 21.82
N LEU A 425 9.14 5.88 21.17
CA LEU A 425 9.84 6.97 21.86
C LEU A 425 8.90 7.67 22.85
N ASP A 426 7.61 7.85 22.49
CA ASP A 426 6.68 8.69 23.28
C ASP A 426 5.17 8.34 23.10
N LEU A 427 4.81 7.08 22.81
CA LEU A 427 3.39 6.74 22.74
C LEU A 427 2.76 6.75 24.16
N PRO A 428 1.65 7.45 24.38
CA PRO A 428 0.96 7.44 25.66
C PRO A 428 0.38 6.04 25.92
N THR A 429 0.38 5.62 27.19
CA THR A 429 -0.38 4.43 27.60
C THR A 429 -1.86 4.70 27.35
N PRO A 430 -2.54 3.88 26.53
CA PRO A 430 -3.96 4.07 26.30
C PRO A 430 -4.76 3.65 27.54
N ASP A 431 -5.84 4.37 27.84
CA ASP A 431 -6.70 4.08 29.02
C ASP A 431 -7.59 2.85 28.78
N ILE A 432 -7.75 2.45 27.51
CA ILE A 432 -8.53 1.31 27.05
C ILE A 432 -7.73 0.51 26.02
N PRO A 433 -8.00 -0.80 25.82
CA PRO A 433 -7.33 -1.58 24.79
C PRO A 433 -7.43 -0.89 23.42
N THR A 434 -6.28 -0.56 22.84
CA THR A 434 -6.17 0.23 21.60
C THR A 434 -5.25 -0.48 20.62
N ALA A 435 -5.68 -0.64 19.38
CA ALA A 435 -4.88 -1.20 18.30
C ALA A 435 -4.79 -0.24 17.11
N VAL A 436 -3.64 -0.19 16.45
CA VAL A 436 -3.46 0.47 15.17
C VAL A 436 -3.71 -0.54 14.06
N THR A 437 -4.49 -0.15 13.06
CA THR A 437 -4.93 -1.05 11.99
C THR A 437 -4.99 -0.33 10.65
N SER A 438 -4.93 -1.07 9.55
CA SER A 438 -5.06 -0.56 8.19
C SER A 438 -6.50 -0.58 7.70
N SER A 439 -6.80 0.21 6.67
CA SER A 439 -8.08 0.17 5.96
C SER A 439 -8.44 -1.22 5.47
N GLN A 440 -7.45 -1.99 4.99
CA GLN A 440 -7.62 -3.37 4.55
C GLN A 440 -8.06 -4.30 5.68
N GLU A 441 -7.53 -4.13 6.88
CA GLU A 441 -7.94 -4.93 8.03
C GLU A 441 -9.38 -4.59 8.45
N ILE A 442 -9.78 -3.31 8.42
CA ILE A 442 -11.18 -2.91 8.63
C ILE A 442 -12.10 -3.54 7.59
N GLU A 443 -11.74 -3.49 6.31
CA GLU A 443 -12.53 -4.08 5.22
C GLU A 443 -12.79 -5.58 5.39
N ARG A 444 -11.85 -6.29 6.02
CA ARG A 444 -12.00 -7.71 6.38
C ARG A 444 -12.82 -7.87 7.66
N LEU A 445 -12.48 -7.12 8.71
CA LEU A 445 -13.13 -7.17 10.03
C LEU A 445 -14.65 -6.99 9.91
N VAL A 446 -15.10 -6.00 9.13
CA VAL A 446 -16.55 -5.71 8.95
C VAL A 446 -17.30 -6.75 8.14
N THR A 447 -16.60 -7.77 7.61
CA THR A 447 -17.18 -8.85 6.79
C THR A 447 -17.06 -10.23 7.43
N LEU A 448 -16.63 -10.33 8.68
CA LEU A 448 -16.61 -11.61 9.39
C LEU A 448 -18.00 -12.27 9.37
N ALA A 449 -18.03 -13.57 9.06
CA ALA A 449 -19.29 -14.31 8.87
C ALA A 449 -19.53 -15.39 9.93
N ASP A 450 -18.48 -15.86 10.60
CA ASP A 450 -18.50 -16.92 11.62
C ASP A 450 -18.38 -16.40 13.06
N ILE A 451 -17.96 -15.14 13.25
CA ILE A 451 -17.85 -14.47 14.55
C ILE A 451 -18.21 -12.98 14.40
N THR A 452 -18.70 -12.35 15.47
CA THR A 452 -18.91 -10.90 15.45
C THR A 452 -17.57 -10.15 15.57
N PRO A 453 -17.45 -8.95 14.99
CA PRO A 453 -16.28 -8.10 15.21
C PRO A 453 -16.03 -7.80 16.70
N SER A 454 -17.08 -7.63 17.51
CA SER A 454 -16.93 -7.38 18.95
C SER A 454 -16.31 -8.56 19.69
N ALA A 455 -16.77 -9.79 19.43
CA ALA A 455 -16.22 -10.99 20.05
C ALA A 455 -14.74 -11.18 19.71
N LEU A 456 -14.36 -11.04 18.43
CA LEU A 456 -12.94 -11.14 18.02
C LEU A 456 -12.07 -10.08 18.72
N LEU A 457 -12.55 -8.85 18.82
CA LEU A 457 -11.81 -7.77 19.47
C LEU A 457 -11.70 -7.98 20.99
N LEU A 458 -12.76 -8.45 21.64
CA LEU A 458 -12.76 -8.80 23.07
C LEU A 458 -11.81 -9.95 23.37
N GLU A 459 -11.86 -11.04 22.59
CA GLU A 459 -10.94 -12.18 22.70
C GLU A 459 -9.49 -11.75 22.51
N ARG A 460 -9.21 -10.94 21.48
CA ARG A 460 -7.87 -10.41 21.21
C ARG A 460 -7.36 -9.57 22.38
N ALA A 461 -8.20 -8.70 22.96
CA ALA A 461 -7.79 -7.83 24.07
C ALA A 461 -7.59 -8.59 25.38
N ALA A 462 -8.29 -9.71 25.58
CA ALA A 462 -8.15 -10.57 26.75
C ALA A 462 -6.87 -11.41 26.74
N ASP A 463 -6.25 -11.61 25.57
CA ASP A 463 -5.01 -12.37 25.41
C ASP A 463 -3.79 -11.41 25.37
N PRO A 464 -2.90 -11.46 26.38
CA PRO A 464 -1.75 -10.56 26.46
C PRO A 464 -0.82 -10.63 25.25
N GLU A 465 -0.70 -11.78 24.60
CA GLU A 465 0.15 -11.96 23.42
C GLU A 465 -0.57 -11.46 22.17
N ARG A 466 -1.79 -11.93 21.92
CA ARG A 466 -2.56 -11.56 20.71
C ARG A 466 -2.94 -10.08 20.69
N SER A 467 -3.05 -9.44 21.87
CA SER A 467 -3.28 -8.00 21.98
C SER A 467 -2.17 -7.14 21.34
N THR A 468 -1.02 -7.74 21.04
CA THR A 468 0.15 -7.10 20.42
C THR A 468 0.24 -7.34 18.91
N TRP A 469 -0.58 -8.25 18.37
CA TRP A 469 -0.53 -8.62 16.96
C TRP A 469 -1.30 -7.63 16.09
N ALA A 470 -0.98 -7.59 14.80
CA ALA A 470 -1.86 -6.96 13.83
C ALA A 470 -3.24 -7.65 13.84
N ILE A 471 -4.32 -6.90 13.60
CA ILE A 471 -5.67 -7.48 13.57
C ILE A 471 -5.74 -8.54 12.48
N ASN A 472 -5.02 -8.35 11.37
CA ASN A 472 -4.92 -9.28 10.27
C ASN A 472 -4.57 -10.71 10.70
N GLU A 473 -3.73 -10.89 11.72
CA GLU A 473 -3.33 -12.21 12.23
C GLU A 473 -4.52 -12.92 12.90
N CYS A 474 -5.32 -12.17 13.67
CA CYS A 474 -6.55 -12.67 14.28
C CYS A 474 -7.63 -12.99 13.22
N LEU A 475 -7.52 -12.44 12.01
CA LEU A 475 -8.48 -12.67 10.92
C LEU A 475 -8.14 -13.90 10.05
N THR A 476 -6.98 -14.54 10.21
CA THR A 476 -6.52 -15.59 9.28
C THR A 476 -7.37 -16.87 9.32
N SER A 477 -7.96 -17.20 10.47
CA SER A 477 -8.73 -18.43 10.69
C SER A 477 -10.24 -18.29 10.46
N HIS A 478 -10.71 -17.12 10.05
CA HIS A 478 -12.15 -16.83 9.95
C HIS A 478 -12.65 -16.78 8.51
N SER A 479 -13.97 -16.90 8.39
CA SER A 479 -14.70 -16.81 7.12
C SER A 479 -15.20 -15.39 6.88
N PHE A 480 -15.26 -15.00 5.61
CA PHE A 480 -15.61 -13.64 5.20
C PHE A 480 -16.79 -13.64 4.22
N GLY A 481 -17.74 -12.73 4.46
CA GLY A 481 -18.77 -12.35 3.51
C GLY A 481 -18.24 -11.39 2.44
N ARG A 482 -19.16 -10.87 1.63
CA ARG A 482 -18.84 -9.87 0.60
C ARG A 482 -18.79 -8.46 1.20
N ASN A 483 -17.73 -7.71 0.89
CA ASN A 483 -17.67 -6.30 1.21
C ASN A 483 -18.45 -5.48 0.16
N ARG A 484 -19.65 -5.01 0.52
CA ARG A 484 -20.55 -4.31 -0.43
C ARG A 484 -20.01 -2.96 -0.91
N VAL A 485 -19.18 -2.29 -0.10
CA VAL A 485 -18.54 -1.02 -0.47
C VAL A 485 -17.47 -1.26 -1.55
N LEU A 486 -16.65 -2.31 -1.38
CA LEU A 486 -15.67 -2.70 -2.40
C LEU A 486 -16.36 -3.28 -3.65
N ASP A 487 -17.43 -4.07 -3.48
CA ASP A 487 -18.25 -4.56 -4.62
C ASP A 487 -18.78 -3.39 -5.46
N GLN A 488 -19.31 -2.34 -4.82
CA GLN A 488 -19.76 -1.13 -5.51
C GLN A 488 -18.61 -0.42 -6.23
N GLY A 489 -17.45 -0.30 -5.57
CA GLY A 489 -16.25 0.27 -6.18
C GLY A 489 -15.83 -0.50 -7.44
N TRP A 490 -15.73 -1.82 -7.35
CA TRP A 490 -15.38 -2.66 -8.49
C TRP A 490 -16.41 -2.59 -9.62
N ALA A 491 -17.70 -2.71 -9.29
CA ALA A 491 -18.79 -2.69 -10.27
C ALA A 491 -18.93 -1.35 -11.01
N SER A 492 -18.36 -0.26 -10.46
CA SER A 492 -18.38 1.05 -11.11
C SER A 492 -17.40 1.19 -12.27
N PHE A 493 -16.43 0.28 -12.39
CA PHE A 493 -15.54 0.25 -13.54
C PHE A 493 -16.26 -0.39 -14.72
N PRO A 494 -16.32 0.26 -15.91
CA PRO A 494 -17.18 -0.25 -16.97
C PRO A 494 -16.74 -1.62 -17.53
N TRP A 495 -15.47 -1.99 -17.39
CA TRP A 495 -14.96 -3.32 -17.79
C TRP A 495 -15.19 -4.41 -16.73
N ALA A 496 -15.63 -4.08 -15.51
CA ALA A 496 -15.93 -5.08 -14.48
C ALA A 496 -17.13 -5.98 -14.86
N ALA A 497 -18.04 -5.46 -15.70
CA ALA A 497 -19.19 -6.18 -16.24
C ALA A 497 -18.81 -7.23 -17.31
N GLY A 498 -17.55 -7.32 -17.74
CA GLY A 498 -17.09 -8.27 -18.76
C GLY A 498 -17.34 -9.76 -18.45
N LYS A 499 -17.70 -10.12 -17.20
CA LYS A 499 -18.21 -11.46 -16.85
C LYS A 499 -19.63 -11.75 -17.37
N GLN A 500 -20.43 -10.73 -17.71
CA GLN A 500 -21.80 -10.91 -18.21
C GLN A 500 -21.91 -11.03 -19.74
N LEU A 501 -20.82 -10.80 -20.49
CA LEU A 501 -20.80 -10.83 -21.96
C LEU A 501 -20.17 -12.10 -22.55
N ALA A 502 -19.85 -13.11 -21.73
CA ALA A 502 -19.67 -14.45 -22.27
C ALA A 502 -21.05 -14.94 -22.74
N PRO A 503 -21.27 -15.21 -24.05
CA PRO A 503 -22.50 -15.88 -24.46
C PRO A 503 -22.57 -17.18 -23.68
N ALA A 504 -23.73 -17.45 -23.07
CA ALA A 504 -24.04 -18.78 -22.58
C ALA A 504 -23.70 -19.76 -23.70
N GLN A 505 -22.72 -20.63 -23.47
CA GLN A 505 -22.54 -21.79 -24.34
C GLN A 505 -23.84 -22.57 -24.25
N ALA A 506 -24.61 -22.53 -25.33
CA ALA A 506 -25.80 -23.33 -25.51
C ALA A 506 -25.39 -24.82 -25.47
N PRO A 507 -26.27 -25.70 -24.97
CA PRO A 507 -25.95 -27.08 -24.57
C PRO A 507 -25.35 -27.95 -25.68
#